data_AF-A0A8T0WH39-F1
#
_entry.id   AF-A0A8T0WH39-F1
#
_cell.length_a   1.000
_cell.length_b   1.000
_cell.length_c   1.000
_cell.angle_alpha   90.00
_cell.angle_beta   90.00
_cell.angle_gamma   90.00
#
_symmetry.space_group_name_H-M   'P 1'
#
loop_
_entity.id
_entity.type
_entity.pdbx_description
1 polymer ?
#
loop_
_entity_poly.entity_id
_entity_poly.type
_entity_poly.pdbx_seq_one_letter_code
_entity_poly.pdbx_strand_id
1 'polypeptide(L)'
;MSDKLPKWVIDEIDSLRRNFLWSGKETALRGKNMVAWPTVCCPTGCGGLEVQALFDASVTVQVGNGERTLFWRDNWINGSSVFRMAPYLFQVIPKRITKRRTVAEALPHRQWIRDIRGRWIWKNWAPQRVKFFTWLALKQRLWTADRRRRHGLDAHDICWLCDQEQETADHLLVNCSFAKQIWWNMLSWMDCACTFPMPMELHQWWKHIRQMQVKERRRGLDTLVMLILWCLWKERNARLFDNLSSNALEVQDRIKVDIKLWIDAGATRLGCLRHE
;
A
#
# COMPACT_ATOMS: atom_id res chain seq x y z
N MET A 1 37.95 -9.40 4.96
CA MET A 1 37.53 -7.98 4.79
C MET A 1 36.04 -7.95 4.54
N SER A 2 35.40 -6.98 5.18
CA SER A 2 33.97 -6.74 5.19
C SER A 2 33.46 -6.52 3.77
N ASP A 3 32.50 -7.33 3.33
CA ASP A 3 31.56 -6.89 2.30
C ASP A 3 30.16 -7.08 2.84
N LYS A 4 29.74 -6.01 3.53
CA LYS A 4 28.35 -5.71 3.85
C LYS A 4 27.54 -5.82 2.55
N LEU A 5 26.26 -6.18 2.67
CA LEU A 5 25.27 -5.80 1.66
C LEU A 5 25.56 -4.36 1.23
N PRO A 6 25.64 -4.06 -0.08
CA PRO A 6 25.92 -2.72 -0.52
C PRO A 6 24.96 -1.77 0.18
N LYS A 7 25.49 -0.75 0.84
CA LYS A 7 24.70 0.16 1.68
C LYS A 7 23.46 0.70 0.93
N TRP A 8 23.59 0.87 -0.39
CA TRP A 8 22.48 1.26 -1.26
C TRP A 8 21.32 0.24 -1.30
N VAL A 9 21.55 -1.07 -1.15
CA VAL A 9 20.48 -2.10 -1.14
C VAL A 9 19.69 -2.07 0.16
N ILE A 10 20.38 -1.92 1.29
CA ILE A 10 19.74 -1.74 2.61
C ILE A 10 19.01 -0.41 2.64
N ASP A 11 19.67 0.66 2.17
CA ASP A 11 19.07 1.98 2.05
C ASP A 11 17.90 1.98 1.06
N GLU A 12 17.90 1.15 0.00
CA GLU A 12 16.81 0.99 -0.98
C GLU A 12 15.61 0.26 -0.35
N ILE A 13 15.82 -0.82 0.40
CA ILE A 13 14.74 -1.55 1.09
C ILE A 13 14.14 -0.67 2.19
N ASP A 14 14.97 0.05 2.94
CA ASP A 14 14.51 0.99 3.97
C ASP A 14 13.96 2.29 3.36
N SER A 15 14.42 2.72 2.18
CA SER A 15 13.86 3.80 1.37
C SER A 15 12.48 3.39 0.84
N LEU A 16 12.33 2.16 0.36
CA LEU A 16 11.06 1.59 -0.07
C LEU A 16 10.09 1.33 1.07
N ARG A 17 10.55 1.29 2.33
CA ARG A 17 9.68 1.28 3.51
C ARG A 17 9.35 2.69 4.01
N ARG A 18 10.34 3.60 4.01
CA ARG A 18 10.20 5.00 4.48
C ARG A 18 9.48 5.91 3.47
N ASN A 19 9.85 5.89 2.19
CA ASN A 19 9.24 6.72 1.14
C ASN A 19 7.85 6.22 0.72
N PHE A 20 7.62 4.92 0.81
CA PHE A 20 6.37 4.28 0.37
C PHE A 20 5.19 4.54 1.32
N LEU A 21 5.44 4.58 2.64
CA LEU A 21 4.39 4.81 3.65
C LEU A 21 4.13 6.29 3.94
N TRP A 22 5.09 7.18 3.64
CA TRP A 22 5.03 8.57 4.11
C TRP A 22 5.01 9.64 3.01
N SER A 23 5.77 9.54 1.90
CA SER A 23 6.00 10.72 1.02
C SER A 23 5.41 10.69 -0.38
N GLY A 24 5.03 9.52 -0.94
CA GLY A 24 4.35 9.45 -2.24
C GLY A 24 5.12 10.05 -3.46
N LYS A 25 6.40 10.41 -3.31
CA LYS A 25 7.29 10.98 -4.34
C LYS A 25 8.54 10.11 -4.56
N GLU A 26 9.21 10.27 -5.71
CA GLU A 26 10.35 9.46 -6.18
C GLU A 26 11.71 9.86 -5.56
N THR A 27 11.82 11.02 -4.92
CA THR A 27 13.07 11.51 -4.32
C THR A 27 12.88 11.99 -2.88
N ALA A 28 13.89 11.71 -2.05
CA ALA A 28 13.88 11.95 -0.62
C ALA A 28 13.98 13.45 -0.28
N LEU A 29 13.06 13.94 0.55
CA LEU A 29 13.23 15.18 1.31
C LEU A 29 13.65 14.82 2.74
N ARG A 30 14.78 15.37 3.18
CA ARG A 30 15.34 15.15 4.53
C ARG A 30 14.43 15.85 5.56
N GLY A 31 14.02 15.15 6.61
CA GLY A 31 13.36 15.77 7.78
C GLY A 31 11.92 15.36 8.10
N LYS A 32 11.34 14.31 7.47
CA LYS A 32 9.96 13.88 7.75
C LYS A 32 9.86 12.43 8.22
N ASN A 33 10.50 12.13 9.35
CA ASN A 33 10.36 10.85 10.05
C ASN A 33 10.03 11.14 11.53
N MET A 34 8.78 10.94 11.94
CA MET A 34 8.33 11.17 13.33
C MET A 34 8.58 9.96 14.25
N VAL A 35 9.38 8.98 13.81
CA VAL A 35 9.78 7.82 14.61
C VAL A 35 11.26 7.58 14.46
N ALA A 36 11.99 7.57 15.57
CA ALA A 36 13.37 7.11 15.62
C ALA A 36 13.41 5.58 15.55
N TRP A 37 14.25 5.03 14.67
CA TRP A 37 14.37 3.60 14.36
C TRP A 37 14.57 2.66 15.58
N PRO A 38 15.23 3.05 16.69
CA PRO A 38 15.37 2.18 17.86
C PRO A 38 14.04 1.80 18.52
N THR A 39 13.01 2.65 18.41
CA THR A 39 11.69 2.42 19.02
C THR A 39 10.87 1.36 18.27
N VAL A 40 11.24 1.04 17.03
CA VAL A 40 10.60 0.01 16.18
C VAL A 40 11.12 -1.40 16.52
N CYS A 41 12.21 -1.51 17.28
CA CYS A 41 12.94 -2.76 17.53
C CYS A 41 12.81 -3.31 18.97
N CYS A 42 11.87 -2.81 19.79
CA CYS A 42 11.77 -3.22 21.20
C CYS A 42 10.96 -4.53 21.44
N PRO A 43 11.07 -5.16 22.63
CA PRO A 43 10.40 -6.42 23.01
C PRO A 43 8.86 -6.45 23.21
N THR A 44 8.26 -7.64 23.12
CA THR A 44 6.80 -7.94 23.20
C THR A 44 6.13 -7.69 24.54
N GLY A 45 6.89 -7.51 25.62
CA GLY A 45 6.34 -7.09 26.93
C GLY A 45 5.97 -5.61 27.00
N CYS A 46 6.42 -4.79 26.04
CA CYS A 46 6.19 -3.34 25.99
C CYS A 46 5.61 -2.87 24.64
N GLY A 47 5.02 -3.77 23.86
CA GLY A 47 4.39 -3.42 22.58
C GLY A 47 5.29 -3.44 21.33
N GLY A 48 6.48 -4.05 21.40
CA GLY A 48 7.25 -4.38 20.19
C GLY A 48 7.20 -5.88 19.83
N LEU A 49 7.93 -6.32 18.79
CA LEU A 49 7.93 -7.69 18.27
C LEU A 49 9.28 -8.35 18.55
N GLU A 50 9.35 -9.32 19.46
CA GLU A 50 10.62 -9.91 19.93
C GLU A 50 10.83 -11.40 19.56
N VAL A 51 12.10 -11.81 19.74
CA VAL A 51 12.68 -13.16 19.90
C VAL A 51 13.34 -13.83 18.67
N GLN A 52 14.12 -13.08 17.86
CA GLN A 52 15.04 -13.72 16.89
C GLN A 52 16.48 -13.18 16.89
N ALA A 53 16.72 -12.02 17.52
CA ALA A 53 18.05 -11.37 17.56
C ALA A 53 19.15 -12.19 18.28
N LEU A 54 18.78 -13.19 19.08
CA LEU A 54 19.71 -14.01 19.87
C LEU A 54 20.14 -15.32 19.19
N PHE A 55 19.41 -15.80 18.17
CA PHE A 55 19.78 -17.02 17.43
C PHE A 55 20.50 -16.71 16.10
N ASP A 56 20.34 -15.50 15.56
CA ASP A 56 20.95 -15.04 14.29
C ASP A 56 22.46 -14.73 14.40
N ALA A 57 23.05 -14.82 15.59
CA ALA A 57 24.45 -14.48 15.84
C ALA A 57 25.47 -15.56 15.43
N SER A 58 25.05 -16.74 14.93
CA SER A 58 26.01 -17.87 14.78
C SER A 58 25.98 -18.68 13.50
N VAL A 59 25.16 -18.39 12.48
CA VAL A 59 25.23 -19.12 11.20
C VAL A 59 24.97 -18.21 10.01
N THR A 60 25.93 -18.15 9.07
CA THR A 60 25.79 -17.46 7.79
C THR A 60 25.53 -18.46 6.66
N VAL A 61 24.46 -18.25 5.91
CA VAL A 61 24.14 -19.00 4.68
C VAL A 61 24.33 -18.05 3.49
N GLN A 62 25.22 -18.39 2.57
CA GLN A 62 25.51 -17.57 1.39
C GLN A 62 24.66 -17.99 0.19
N VAL A 63 24.03 -16.99 -0.43
CA VAL A 63 23.24 -17.13 -1.65
C VAL A 63 24.18 -16.77 -2.81
N GLY A 64 24.43 -17.71 -3.72
CA GLY A 64 25.24 -17.47 -4.91
C GLY A 64 24.48 -16.64 -5.96
N ASN A 65 24.37 -17.14 -7.19
CA ASN A 65 23.63 -16.48 -8.27
C ASN A 65 22.10 -16.43 -8.07
N GLY A 66 21.57 -17.00 -6.97
CA GLY A 66 20.15 -16.98 -6.63
C GLY A 66 19.25 -17.88 -7.48
N GLU A 67 19.79 -18.66 -8.43
CA GLU A 67 19.03 -19.53 -9.34
C GLU A 67 18.52 -20.81 -8.68
N ARG A 68 19.12 -21.21 -7.56
CA ARG A 68 18.76 -22.43 -6.81
C ARG A 68 18.13 -22.14 -5.45
N THR A 69 18.10 -20.87 -5.04
CA THR A 69 17.59 -20.42 -3.75
C THR A 69 16.16 -19.95 -3.90
N LEU A 70 15.22 -20.54 -3.17
CA LEU A 70 13.80 -20.19 -3.23
C LEU A 70 13.52 -18.88 -2.51
N PHE A 71 13.02 -17.89 -3.25
CA PHE A 71 12.77 -16.54 -2.75
C PHE A 71 11.83 -16.51 -1.53
N TRP A 72 10.81 -17.37 -1.49
CA TRP A 72 9.80 -17.30 -0.42
C TRP A 72 10.12 -18.17 0.79
N ARG A 73 10.89 -19.25 0.62
CA ARG A 73 11.03 -20.33 1.61
C ARG A 73 12.42 -20.43 2.21
N ASP A 74 13.45 -20.12 1.44
CA ASP A 74 14.82 -20.34 1.88
C ASP A 74 15.31 -19.19 2.74
N ASN A 75 16.25 -19.49 3.64
CA ASN A 75 16.80 -18.54 4.59
C ASN A 75 17.90 -17.69 3.95
N TRP A 76 17.50 -16.85 3.00
CA TRP A 76 18.40 -16.10 2.14
C TRP A 76 18.48 -14.60 2.49
N ILE A 77 17.70 -14.14 3.47
CA ILE A 77 17.69 -12.77 3.99
C ILE A 77 18.08 -12.79 5.47
N ASN A 78 19.32 -12.39 5.81
CA ASN A 78 19.81 -12.32 7.19
C ASN A 78 19.58 -13.62 8.00
N GLY A 79 19.83 -14.79 7.41
CA GLY A 79 19.58 -16.08 8.08
C GLY A 79 18.10 -16.46 8.22
N SER A 80 17.18 -15.62 7.73
CA SER A 80 15.74 -15.82 7.75
C SER A 80 15.15 -15.89 6.34
N SER A 81 13.98 -16.52 6.23
CA SER A 81 13.21 -16.58 4.98
C SER A 81 12.16 -15.49 4.92
N VAL A 82 11.74 -15.12 3.71
CA VAL A 82 10.61 -14.19 3.51
C VAL A 82 9.34 -14.73 4.18
N PHE A 83 9.16 -16.05 4.24
CA PHE A 83 8.11 -16.70 5.03
C PHE A 83 8.16 -16.31 6.51
N ARG A 84 9.34 -16.40 7.15
CA ARG A 84 9.49 -16.08 8.58
C ARG A 84 9.40 -14.58 8.85
N MET A 85 9.98 -13.76 7.98
CA MET A 85 9.97 -12.30 8.13
C MET A 85 8.60 -11.67 7.83
N ALA A 86 7.84 -12.27 6.90
CA ALA A 86 6.56 -11.76 6.45
C ALA A 86 5.51 -12.89 6.29
N PRO A 87 5.11 -13.57 7.39
CA PRO A 87 4.24 -14.75 7.33
C PRO A 87 2.89 -14.46 6.68
N TYR A 88 2.32 -13.27 6.93
CA TYR A 88 1.05 -12.84 6.33
C TYR A 88 1.15 -12.57 4.82
N LEU A 89 2.31 -12.11 4.35
CA LEU A 89 2.59 -11.94 2.93
C LEU A 89 2.76 -13.31 2.27
N PHE A 90 3.44 -14.23 2.93
CA PHE A 90 3.61 -15.60 2.44
C PHE A 90 2.28 -16.35 2.30
N GLN A 91 1.34 -16.16 3.24
CA GLN A 91 0.00 -16.76 3.20
C GLN A 91 -0.78 -16.42 1.91
N VAL A 92 -0.54 -15.26 1.33
CA VAL A 92 -1.20 -14.85 0.10
C VAL A 92 -0.47 -15.33 -1.15
N ILE A 93 0.70 -15.97 -1.06
CA ILE A 93 1.40 -16.51 -2.22
C ILE A 93 0.87 -17.92 -2.55
N PRO A 94 0.54 -18.24 -3.82
CA PRO A 94 0.15 -19.60 -4.18
C PRO A 94 1.26 -20.60 -3.89
N LYS A 95 0.88 -21.76 -3.31
CA LYS A 95 1.81 -22.83 -2.93
C LYS A 95 2.74 -23.29 -4.06
N ARG A 96 2.30 -23.20 -5.33
CA ARG A 96 3.13 -23.53 -6.50
C ARG A 96 4.29 -22.54 -6.70
N ILE A 97 4.05 -21.25 -6.45
CA ILE A 97 5.05 -20.20 -6.62
C ILE A 97 6.05 -20.22 -5.46
N THR A 98 5.59 -20.43 -4.22
CA THR A 98 6.49 -20.53 -3.06
C THR A 98 7.47 -21.70 -3.17
N LYS A 99 7.16 -22.72 -3.97
CA LYS A 99 8.00 -23.91 -4.19
C LYS A 99 8.94 -23.80 -5.40
N ARG A 100 8.82 -22.77 -6.23
CA ARG A 100 9.54 -22.68 -7.52
C ARG A 100 10.25 -21.36 -7.74
N ARG A 101 9.72 -20.25 -7.20
CA ARG A 101 10.30 -18.93 -7.43
C ARG A 101 11.69 -18.86 -6.80
N THR A 102 12.69 -18.58 -7.62
CA THR A 102 14.07 -18.41 -7.19
C THR A 102 14.37 -16.94 -6.91
N VAL A 103 15.41 -16.67 -6.12
CA VAL A 103 15.85 -15.30 -5.82
C VAL A 103 16.24 -14.55 -7.10
N ALA A 104 16.91 -15.22 -8.03
CA ALA A 104 17.30 -14.68 -9.33
C ALA A 104 16.11 -14.27 -10.20
N GLU A 105 15.01 -15.02 -10.15
CA GLU A 105 13.79 -14.68 -10.90
C GLU A 105 12.96 -13.57 -10.22
N ALA A 106 12.98 -13.51 -8.90
CA ALA A 106 12.06 -12.67 -8.14
C ALA A 106 12.55 -11.22 -7.99
N LEU A 107 13.86 -11.01 -7.88
CA LEU A 107 14.45 -9.70 -7.60
C LEU A 107 14.45 -8.73 -8.80
N PRO A 108 14.82 -9.14 -10.03
CA PRO A 108 14.83 -8.24 -11.18
C PRO A 108 13.47 -7.57 -11.37
N HIS A 109 13.46 -6.26 -11.56
CA HIS A 109 12.23 -5.45 -11.76
C HIS A 109 11.10 -5.71 -10.73
N ARG A 110 11.45 -6.17 -9.52
CA ARG A 110 10.49 -6.46 -8.44
C ARG A 110 9.43 -7.51 -8.84
N GLN A 111 9.81 -8.50 -9.65
CA GLN A 111 8.90 -9.55 -10.15
C GLN A 111 8.20 -10.35 -9.04
N TRP A 112 8.84 -10.51 -7.87
CA TRP A 112 8.25 -11.17 -6.70
C TRP A 112 6.91 -10.56 -6.26
N ILE A 113 6.66 -9.28 -6.54
CA ILE A 113 5.37 -8.63 -6.23
C ILE A 113 4.22 -9.30 -6.99
N ARG A 114 4.48 -9.83 -8.19
CA ARG A 114 3.49 -10.53 -9.03
C ARG A 114 3.09 -11.89 -8.45
N ASP A 115 3.89 -12.43 -7.55
CA ASP A 115 3.63 -13.71 -6.90
C ASP A 115 2.53 -13.61 -5.84
N ILE A 116 2.22 -12.39 -5.36
CA ILE A 116 1.21 -12.13 -4.34
C ILE A 116 -0.19 -12.41 -4.90
N ARG A 117 -0.86 -13.47 -4.43
CA ARG A 117 -2.28 -13.75 -4.75
C ARG A 117 -3.24 -13.07 -3.76
N GLY A 118 -3.76 -11.93 -4.21
CA GLY A 118 -5.10 -11.43 -3.92
C GLY A 118 -5.80 -11.23 -5.27
N ARG A 119 -6.79 -12.08 -5.60
CA ARG A 119 -7.13 -12.54 -6.97
C ARG A 119 -7.40 -11.49 -8.05
N TRP A 120 -7.58 -10.21 -7.73
CA TRP A 120 -7.98 -9.16 -8.67
C TRP A 120 -7.13 -7.89 -8.61
N ILE A 121 -6.70 -7.42 -7.42
CA ILE A 121 -5.85 -6.20 -7.26
C ILE A 121 -4.60 -6.27 -8.14
N TRP A 122 -3.88 -7.39 -8.07
CA TRP A 122 -2.62 -7.57 -8.81
C TRP A 122 -2.84 -7.76 -10.32
N LYS A 123 -4.04 -8.19 -10.72
CA LYS A 123 -4.46 -8.35 -12.12
C LYS A 123 -4.98 -7.06 -12.75
N ASN A 124 -5.50 -6.14 -11.95
CA ASN A 124 -5.93 -4.84 -12.45
C ASN A 124 -4.75 -3.98 -12.84
N TRP A 125 -4.98 -3.05 -13.76
CA TRP A 125 -3.97 -2.08 -14.13
C TRP A 125 -3.88 -1.05 -13.00
N ALA A 126 -2.68 -0.83 -12.49
CA ALA A 126 -2.34 0.23 -11.54
C ALA A 126 -0.83 0.18 -11.30
N PRO A 127 -0.17 1.32 -11.00
CA PRO A 127 1.22 1.31 -10.57
C PRO A 127 1.41 0.38 -9.36
N GLN A 128 2.55 -0.31 -9.29
CA GLN A 128 2.80 -1.28 -8.21
C GLN A 128 2.69 -0.67 -6.81
N ARG A 129 3.10 0.61 -6.69
CA ARG A 129 2.97 1.35 -5.44
C ARG A 129 1.51 1.46 -4.97
N VAL A 130 0.60 1.72 -5.91
CA VAL A 130 -0.84 1.81 -5.61
C VAL A 130 -1.39 0.43 -5.26
N LYS A 131 -1.01 -0.62 -5.99
CA LYS A 131 -1.43 -2.00 -5.69
C LYS A 131 -1.08 -2.42 -4.28
N PHE A 132 0.16 -2.16 -3.87
CA PHE A 132 0.63 -2.49 -2.53
C PHE A 132 -0.08 -1.66 -1.46
N PHE A 133 -0.28 -0.36 -1.71
CA PHE A 133 -1.04 0.51 -0.81
C PHE A 133 -2.47 0.01 -0.64
N THR A 134 -3.19 -0.28 -1.74
CA THR A 134 -4.55 -0.83 -1.70
C THR A 134 -4.60 -2.15 -0.93
N TRP A 135 -3.60 -3.01 -1.08
CA TRP A 135 -3.52 -4.25 -0.32
C TRP A 135 -3.38 -4.00 1.19
N LEU A 136 -2.54 -3.04 1.60
CA LEU A 136 -2.44 -2.64 3.01
C LEU A 136 -3.74 -2.04 3.54
N ALA A 137 -4.41 -1.19 2.74
CA ALA A 137 -5.69 -0.58 3.08
C ALA A 137 -6.74 -1.65 3.38
N LEU A 138 -6.90 -2.65 2.49
CA LEU A 138 -7.83 -3.76 2.67
C LEU A 138 -7.48 -4.70 3.82
N LYS A 139 -6.26 -4.59 4.38
CA LYS A 139 -5.82 -5.35 5.56
C LYS A 139 -5.88 -4.53 6.85
N GLN A 140 -6.43 -3.31 6.81
CA GLN A 140 -6.45 -2.37 7.94
C GLN A 140 -5.03 -2.10 8.47
N ARG A 141 -4.08 -1.96 7.53
CA ARG A 141 -2.64 -1.82 7.83
C ARG A 141 -2.04 -0.45 7.51
N LEU A 142 -2.86 0.57 7.30
CA LEU A 142 -2.40 1.94 7.09
C LEU A 142 -2.06 2.63 8.43
N TRP A 143 -1.13 3.58 8.43
CA TRP A 143 -0.79 4.38 9.61
C TRP A 143 -1.77 5.53 9.85
N THR A 144 -3.04 5.18 10.05
CA THR A 144 -4.10 6.06 10.55
C THR A 144 -3.95 6.30 12.05
N ALA A 145 -4.62 7.33 12.57
CA ALA A 145 -4.57 7.69 14.00
C ALA A 145 -4.91 6.51 14.91
N ASP A 146 -5.98 5.76 14.61
CA ASP A 146 -6.38 4.58 15.38
C ASP A 146 -5.25 3.53 15.49
N ARG A 147 -4.49 3.35 14.42
CA ARG A 147 -3.40 2.37 14.38
C ARG A 147 -2.16 2.89 15.09
N ARG A 148 -1.85 4.18 14.93
CA ARG A 148 -0.78 4.85 15.68
C ARG A 148 -1.02 4.74 17.19
N ARG A 149 -2.24 5.02 17.64
CA ARG A 149 -2.65 4.93 19.04
C ARG A 149 -2.50 3.53 19.61
N ARG A 150 -2.95 2.49 18.87
CA ARG A 150 -2.77 1.08 19.26
C ARG A 150 -1.31 0.64 19.41
N HIS A 151 -0.39 1.38 18.79
CA HIS A 151 1.06 1.15 18.88
C HIS A 151 1.77 2.18 19.77
N GLY A 152 1.05 2.92 20.62
CA GLY A 152 1.62 3.85 21.58
C GLY A 152 2.28 5.09 20.96
N LEU A 153 1.95 5.40 19.71
CA LEU A 153 2.44 6.62 19.04
C LEU A 153 1.44 7.75 19.26
N ASP A 154 1.97 8.95 19.52
CA ASP A 154 1.16 10.16 19.62
C ASP A 154 0.37 10.39 18.33
N ALA A 155 -0.93 10.60 18.47
CA ALA A 155 -1.85 10.64 17.35
C ALA A 155 -2.93 11.68 17.62
N HIS A 156 -3.02 12.65 16.70
CA HIS A 156 -4.23 13.43 16.59
C HIS A 156 -5.36 12.51 16.13
N ASP A 157 -6.41 12.44 16.96
CA ASP A 157 -7.46 11.43 16.85
C ASP A 157 -8.50 11.73 15.78
N ILE A 158 -8.63 13.01 15.37
CA ILE A 158 -9.61 13.46 14.40
C ILE A 158 -9.03 13.36 12.99
N CYS A 159 -9.91 13.07 12.03
CA CYS A 159 -9.57 12.91 10.62
C CYS A 159 -9.10 14.22 9.99
N TRP A 160 -7.88 14.22 9.45
CA TRP A 160 -7.28 15.39 8.76
C TRP A 160 -8.01 15.81 7.48
N LEU A 161 -8.97 15.01 6.98
CA LEU A 161 -9.75 15.35 5.79
C LEU A 161 -11.03 16.12 6.12
N CYS A 162 -11.82 15.67 7.09
CA CYS A 162 -13.10 16.29 7.45
C CYS A 162 -13.08 17.09 8.75
N ASP A 163 -12.10 16.87 9.61
CA ASP A 163 -11.99 17.49 10.94
C ASP A 163 -13.24 17.27 11.83
N GLN A 164 -13.94 16.14 11.67
CA GLN A 164 -15.24 15.88 12.31
C GLN A 164 -15.29 14.57 13.11
N GLU A 165 -14.69 13.49 12.60
CA GLU A 165 -14.78 12.14 13.18
C GLU A 165 -13.40 11.54 13.40
N GLN A 166 -13.33 10.44 14.17
CA GLN A 166 -12.08 9.75 14.44
C GLN A 166 -11.44 9.15 13.17
N GLU A 167 -10.13 9.30 13.02
CA GLU A 167 -9.40 8.79 11.86
C GLU A 167 -9.17 7.27 11.96
N THR A 168 -9.98 6.52 11.20
CA THR A 168 -9.75 5.10 10.87
C THR A 168 -9.51 4.96 9.37
N ALA A 169 -8.98 3.82 8.90
CA ALA A 169 -8.78 3.62 7.46
C ALA A 169 -10.11 3.60 6.69
N ASP A 170 -11.17 3.01 7.25
CA ASP A 170 -12.50 2.98 6.64
C ASP A 170 -13.15 4.37 6.63
N HIS A 171 -13.03 5.13 7.72
CA HIS A 171 -13.48 6.53 7.73
C HIS A 171 -12.70 7.35 6.70
N LEU A 172 -11.37 7.36 6.77
CA LEU A 172 -10.50 8.16 5.90
C LEU A 172 -10.76 7.90 4.41
N LEU A 173 -10.93 6.65 4.02
CA LEU A 173 -10.99 6.25 2.60
C LEU A 173 -12.42 6.19 2.03
N VAL A 174 -13.44 6.04 2.87
CA VAL A 174 -14.83 5.84 2.43
C VAL A 174 -15.82 6.72 3.18
N ASN A 175 -15.85 6.67 4.52
CA ASN A 175 -16.98 7.24 5.27
C ASN A 175 -16.87 8.74 5.52
N CYS A 176 -15.66 9.31 5.42
CA CYS A 176 -15.35 10.72 5.56
C CYS A 176 -16.17 11.57 4.59
N SER A 177 -16.77 12.66 5.08
CA SER A 177 -17.56 13.59 4.27
C SER A 177 -16.77 14.15 3.07
N PHE A 178 -15.50 14.53 3.28
CA PHE A 178 -14.60 14.94 2.19
C PHE A 178 -14.35 13.81 1.19
N ALA A 179 -14.08 12.58 1.66
CA ALA A 179 -13.88 11.43 0.77
C ALA A 179 -15.15 11.11 -0.05
N LYS A 180 -16.32 11.12 0.58
CA LYS A 180 -17.62 10.92 -0.08
C LYS A 180 -17.86 11.94 -1.19
N GLN A 181 -17.51 13.21 -0.98
CA GLN A 181 -17.60 14.24 -2.00
C GLN A 181 -16.71 13.92 -3.22
N ILE A 182 -15.46 13.51 -2.98
CA ILE A 182 -14.55 13.08 -4.06
C ILE A 182 -15.13 11.87 -4.81
N TRP A 183 -15.62 10.87 -4.09
CA TRP A 183 -16.23 9.68 -4.68
C TRP A 183 -17.43 10.01 -5.55
N TRP A 184 -18.38 10.82 -5.05
CA TRP A 184 -19.54 11.26 -5.82
C TRP A 184 -19.14 11.97 -7.09
N ASN A 185 -18.26 12.97 -7.00
CA ASN A 185 -17.87 13.77 -8.16
C ASN A 185 -17.13 12.92 -9.21
N MET A 186 -16.20 12.05 -8.77
CA MET A 186 -15.41 11.24 -9.69
C MET A 186 -16.20 10.09 -10.31
N LEU A 187 -17.08 9.43 -9.55
CA LEU A 187 -17.89 8.33 -10.07
C LEU A 187 -19.02 8.86 -10.96
N SER A 188 -19.66 9.99 -10.61
CA SER A 188 -20.62 10.66 -11.49
C SER A 188 -19.97 11.10 -12.80
N TRP A 189 -18.77 11.69 -12.75
CA TRP A 189 -18.04 12.09 -13.95
C TRP A 189 -17.67 10.90 -14.86
N MET A 190 -17.55 9.70 -14.30
CA MET A 190 -17.25 8.46 -15.03
C MET A 190 -18.50 7.62 -15.29
N ASP A 191 -19.69 8.20 -15.16
CA ASP A 191 -21.00 7.54 -15.32
C ASP A 191 -21.11 6.23 -14.52
N CYS A 192 -20.57 6.22 -13.32
CA CYS A 192 -20.59 5.09 -12.41
C CYS A 192 -21.51 5.42 -11.23
N ALA A 193 -22.51 4.56 -10.98
CA ALA A 193 -23.35 4.68 -9.80
C ALA A 193 -22.53 4.65 -8.50
N CYS A 194 -22.81 5.58 -7.59
CA CYS A 194 -22.16 5.69 -6.28
C CYS A 194 -23.19 5.92 -5.18
N THR A 195 -23.18 5.08 -4.16
CA THR A 195 -24.06 5.22 -2.99
C THR A 195 -23.34 4.91 -1.69
N PHE A 196 -23.86 5.49 -0.60
CA PHE A 196 -23.36 5.32 0.77
C PHE A 196 -24.55 5.07 1.71
N PRO A 197 -25.19 3.89 1.65
CA PRO A 197 -26.42 3.63 2.39
C PRO A 197 -26.21 3.70 3.92
N MET A 198 -25.03 3.31 4.38
CA MET A 198 -24.60 3.39 5.77
C MET A 198 -23.07 3.45 5.82
N PRO A 199 -22.46 3.79 6.97
CA PRO A 199 -21.03 3.62 7.14
C PRO A 199 -20.64 2.16 6.88
N MET A 200 -19.64 1.94 6.03
CA MET A 200 -19.21 0.61 5.60
C MET A 200 -17.69 0.48 5.67
N GLU A 201 -17.21 -0.74 5.83
CA GLU A 201 -15.79 -1.04 5.64
C GLU A 201 -15.41 -0.88 4.15
N LEU A 202 -14.15 -0.51 3.89
CA LEU A 202 -13.62 -0.30 2.53
C LEU A 202 -13.90 -1.49 1.61
N HIS A 203 -13.67 -2.71 2.11
CA HIS A 203 -13.91 -3.94 1.37
C HIS A 203 -15.38 -4.10 0.97
N GLN A 204 -16.29 -3.81 1.90
CA GLN A 204 -17.73 -4.01 1.72
C GLN A 204 -18.29 -2.97 0.75
N TRP A 205 -17.90 -1.70 0.95
CA TRP A 205 -18.31 -0.61 0.08
C TRP A 205 -17.81 -0.81 -1.36
N TRP A 206 -16.55 -1.20 -1.55
CA TRP A 206 -16.02 -1.49 -2.89
C TRP A 206 -16.80 -2.64 -3.55
N LYS A 207 -17.07 -3.71 -2.81
CA LYS A 207 -17.88 -4.83 -3.33
C LYS A 207 -19.27 -4.35 -3.77
N HIS A 208 -19.91 -3.48 -2.99
CA HIS A 208 -21.22 -2.90 -3.27
C HIS A 208 -21.23 -2.08 -4.57
N ILE A 209 -20.38 -1.06 -4.72
CA ILE A 209 -20.33 -0.25 -5.95
C ILE A 209 -19.95 -1.09 -7.17
N ARG A 210 -19.14 -2.12 -6.99
CA ARG A 210 -18.73 -3.04 -8.07
C ARG A 210 -19.88 -3.94 -8.52
N GLN A 211 -20.81 -4.29 -7.62
CA GLN A 211 -21.99 -5.08 -7.96
C GLN A 211 -23.01 -4.27 -8.77
N MET A 212 -23.05 -2.95 -8.58
CA MET A 212 -23.89 -2.02 -9.35
C MET A 212 -23.44 -1.84 -10.81
N GLN A 213 -22.21 -2.27 -11.15
CA GLN A 213 -21.65 -2.14 -12.50
C GLN A 213 -21.81 -3.42 -13.34
N VAL A 214 -22.02 -3.23 -14.64
CA VAL A 214 -21.92 -4.28 -15.66
C VAL A 214 -20.50 -4.88 -15.71
N LYS A 215 -20.37 -6.14 -16.12
CA LYS A 215 -19.13 -6.94 -15.94
C LYS A 215 -17.92 -6.30 -16.61
N GLU A 216 -18.12 -5.65 -17.73
CA GLU A 216 -17.13 -5.04 -18.61
C GLU A 216 -16.49 -3.82 -17.93
N ARG A 217 -17.31 -3.01 -17.25
CA ARG A 217 -16.89 -1.79 -16.54
C ARG A 217 -16.17 -2.07 -15.22
N ARG A 218 -16.37 -3.25 -14.61
CA ARG A 218 -15.84 -3.57 -13.27
C ARG A 218 -14.33 -3.42 -13.13
N ARG A 219 -13.53 -3.82 -14.13
CA ARG A 219 -12.06 -3.68 -14.04
C ARG A 219 -11.58 -2.24 -14.19
N GLY A 220 -12.29 -1.45 -15.01
CA GLY A 220 -12.08 0.00 -15.09
C GLY A 220 -12.38 0.66 -13.75
N LEU A 221 -13.53 0.31 -13.16
CA LEU A 221 -13.95 0.80 -11.84
C LEU A 221 -12.90 0.44 -10.78
N ASP A 222 -12.44 -0.82 -10.75
CA ASP A 222 -11.44 -1.23 -9.79
C ASP A 222 -10.15 -0.41 -9.91
N THR A 223 -9.72 -0.06 -11.13
CA THR A 223 -8.54 0.78 -11.38
C THR A 223 -8.78 2.22 -10.88
N LEU A 224 -9.96 2.77 -11.15
CA LEU A 224 -10.38 4.09 -10.67
C LEU A 224 -10.42 4.16 -9.15
N VAL A 225 -11.00 3.14 -8.49
CA VAL A 225 -11.06 3.05 -7.04
C VAL A 225 -9.65 3.03 -6.44
N MET A 226 -8.75 2.23 -7.00
CA MET A 226 -7.34 2.20 -6.56
C MET A 226 -6.66 3.57 -6.65
N LEU A 227 -6.91 4.33 -7.72
CA LEU A 227 -6.38 5.68 -7.88
C LEU A 227 -6.95 6.64 -6.83
N ILE A 228 -8.26 6.67 -6.64
CA ILE A 228 -8.92 7.60 -5.70
C ILE A 228 -8.46 7.32 -4.27
N LEU A 229 -8.38 6.04 -3.86
CA LEU A 229 -7.84 5.67 -2.54
C LEU A 229 -6.42 6.20 -2.34
N TRP A 230 -5.57 6.09 -3.37
CA TRP A 230 -4.21 6.60 -3.33
C TRP A 230 -4.16 8.13 -3.24
N CYS A 231 -5.03 8.83 -3.96
CA CYS A 231 -5.10 10.29 -3.92
C CYS A 231 -5.62 10.82 -2.58
N LEU A 232 -6.63 10.19 -1.98
CA LEU A 232 -7.10 10.52 -0.62
C LEU A 232 -5.99 10.33 0.41
N TRP A 233 -5.21 9.25 0.30
CA TRP A 233 -4.06 9.02 1.17
C TRP A 233 -2.97 10.07 1.00
N LYS A 234 -2.63 10.43 -0.24
CA LYS A 234 -1.67 11.52 -0.53
C LYS A 234 -2.14 12.85 0.05
N GLU A 235 -3.42 13.18 -0.12
CA GLU A 235 -4.00 14.42 0.41
C GLU A 235 -3.93 14.47 1.93
N ARG A 236 -4.33 13.39 2.62
CA ARG A 236 -4.20 13.29 4.07
C ARG A 236 -2.77 13.48 4.52
N ASN A 237 -1.81 12.85 3.85
CA ASN A 237 -0.40 12.98 4.20
C ASN A 237 0.13 14.40 3.95
N ALA A 238 -0.30 15.08 2.89
CA ALA A 238 0.07 16.48 2.64
C ALA A 238 -0.45 17.39 3.77
N ARG A 239 -1.69 17.19 4.23
CA ARG A 239 -2.24 17.94 5.36
C ARG A 239 -1.47 17.69 6.65
N LEU A 240 -1.18 16.42 6.95
CA LEU A 240 -0.48 16.03 8.18
C LEU A 240 1.00 16.46 8.20
N PHE A 241 1.73 16.32 7.10
CA PHE A 241 3.19 16.47 7.09
C PHE A 241 3.69 17.76 6.42
N ASP A 242 2.89 18.34 5.55
CA ASP A 242 3.26 19.52 4.77
C ASP A 242 2.43 20.75 5.19
N ASN A 243 1.40 20.57 6.03
CA ASN A 243 0.38 21.57 6.36
C ASN A 243 -0.24 22.19 5.10
N LEU A 244 -0.37 21.39 4.04
CA LEU A 244 -0.98 21.77 2.77
C LEU A 244 -2.34 21.10 2.66
N SER A 245 -3.40 21.89 2.53
CA SER A 245 -4.76 21.40 2.30
C SER A 245 -5.25 21.85 0.92
N SER A 246 -5.69 20.88 0.13
CA SER A 246 -6.40 21.14 -1.12
C SER A 246 -7.90 20.99 -0.92
N ASN A 247 -8.66 21.83 -1.63
CA ASN A 247 -10.11 21.70 -1.67
C ASN A 247 -10.54 20.52 -2.55
N ALA A 248 -11.81 20.13 -2.50
CA ALA A 248 -12.30 18.95 -3.20
C ALA A 248 -12.12 19.03 -4.74
N LEU A 249 -12.25 20.21 -5.33
CA LEU A 249 -12.09 20.41 -6.78
C LEU A 249 -10.63 20.22 -7.20
N GLU A 250 -9.67 20.78 -6.46
CA GLU A 250 -8.24 20.60 -6.72
C GLU A 250 -7.80 19.14 -6.63
N VAL A 251 -8.36 18.39 -5.67
CA VAL A 251 -8.11 16.94 -5.59
C VAL A 251 -8.72 16.22 -6.79
N GLN A 252 -9.94 16.58 -7.20
CA GLN A 252 -10.59 16.00 -8.39
C GLN A 252 -9.79 16.26 -9.65
N ASP A 253 -9.27 17.47 -9.86
CA ASP A 253 -8.51 17.80 -11.05
C ASP A 253 -7.17 17.04 -11.10
N ARG A 254 -6.49 16.87 -9.95
CA ARG A 254 -5.33 15.96 -9.86
C ARG A 254 -5.69 14.51 -10.21
N ILE A 255 -6.84 14.01 -9.72
CA ILE A 255 -7.31 12.67 -10.08
C ILE A 255 -7.57 12.57 -11.58
N LYS A 256 -8.22 13.56 -12.20
CA LYS A 256 -8.49 13.59 -13.65
C LYS A 256 -7.20 13.59 -14.48
N VAL A 257 -6.17 14.31 -14.03
CA VAL A 257 -4.83 14.28 -14.64
C VAL A 257 -4.20 12.90 -14.50
N ASP A 258 -4.19 12.32 -13.29
CA ASP A 258 -3.68 10.96 -13.07
C ASP A 258 -4.43 9.91 -13.92
N ILE A 259 -5.75 10.05 -14.11
CA ILE A 259 -6.55 9.18 -14.99
C ILE A 259 -6.05 9.26 -16.43
N LYS A 260 -5.81 10.47 -16.98
CA LYS A 260 -5.29 10.63 -18.35
C LYS A 260 -3.93 9.95 -18.47
N LEU A 261 -3.00 10.26 -17.56
CA LEU A 261 -1.67 9.64 -17.53
C LEU A 261 -1.72 8.12 -17.44
N TRP A 262 -2.67 7.58 -16.68
CA TRP A 262 -2.83 6.13 -16.52
C TRP A 262 -3.36 5.49 -17.80
N ILE A 263 -4.33 6.12 -18.46
CA ILE A 263 -4.85 5.66 -19.76
C ILE A 263 -3.73 5.65 -20.80
N ASP A 264 -2.94 6.73 -20.89
CA ASP A 264 -1.80 6.85 -21.81
C ASP A 264 -0.73 5.78 -21.54
N ALA A 265 -0.52 5.43 -20.26
CA ALA A 265 0.37 4.36 -19.84
C ALA A 265 -0.22 2.94 -19.98
N GLY A 266 -1.40 2.80 -20.60
CA GLY A 266 -2.00 1.52 -20.95
C GLY A 266 -3.15 1.04 -20.06
N ALA A 267 -3.75 1.91 -19.23
CA ALA A 267 -4.96 1.60 -18.46
C ALA A 267 -6.23 1.58 -19.33
N THR A 268 -6.25 0.79 -20.41
CA THR A 268 -7.31 0.82 -21.43
C THR A 268 -8.71 0.66 -20.86
N ARG A 269 -8.88 -0.23 -19.87
CA ARG A 269 -10.19 -0.46 -19.20
C ARG A 269 -10.68 0.73 -18.36
N LEU A 270 -9.78 1.57 -17.87
CA LEU A 270 -10.13 2.83 -17.22
C LEU A 270 -10.64 3.84 -18.26
N GLY A 271 -10.04 3.86 -19.45
CA GLY A 271 -10.51 4.67 -20.58
C GLY A 271 -11.91 4.31 -21.04
N CYS A 272 -12.23 3.00 -21.10
CA CYS A 272 -13.57 2.52 -21.48
C CYS A 272 -14.71 2.92 -20.51
N LEU A 273 -14.41 3.56 -19.37
CA LEU A 273 -15.44 4.11 -18.49
C LEU A 273 -15.92 5.49 -18.94
N ARG A 274 -15.15 6.21 -19.77
CA ARG A 274 -15.57 7.48 -20.34
C ARG A 274 -16.49 7.19 -21.53
N HIS A 275 -17.64 7.83 -21.56
CA HIS A 275 -18.31 8.08 -22.82
C HIS A 275 -17.58 9.24 -23.51
N GLU A 276 -17.28 9.06 -24.80
CA GLU A 276 -16.82 10.16 -25.68
C GLU A 276 -17.85 11.30 -25.71
#